data_AF-A0A1H9QWE2-F1
#
_entry.id   AF-A0A1H9QWE2-F1
#
_cell.length_a   1.000
_cell.length_b   1.000
_cell.length_c   1.000
_cell.angle_alpha   90.00
_cell.angle_beta   90.00
_cell.angle_gamma   90.00
#
_symmetry.space_group_name_H-M   'P 1'
#
loop_
_entity.id
_entity.type
_entity.pdbx_description
1 polymer ?
#
loop_
_entity_poly.entity_id
_entity_poly.type
_entity_poly.pdbx_seq_one_letter_code
_entity_poly.pdbx_strand_id
1 'polypeptide(L)'
;MGTNYVCTACNRQTIQWQEQCAYCQSRNTLIETVDEYLPETANQFEAELKWASKQPLMPGRQYRISLAGREMAATVTAIKYRTDIVSGARLAARTLNMNEAGRVNLYTNEPLMFKRQSNSGDLKFFLTDWQTGEQAGSGTIDFILRRATNLQWQNLAIDKTARSVQKRQIPKCIWFTGLSGSGKSTIANLLEKHLHQGNKHTYLLDGDNIRHGLCRDLGFTEADRVENIRRVSEVARLMVDAGLIVLVSFISPFRSERRVARDLFAAGEFIEVFVDTNLAECERRDVKGLYAKARSGVLRNFTGIDSPYEPPVSPEIHIQTTVLSPQAAAETILKQL
;
A
#
# COMPACT_ATOMS: atom_id res chain seq x y z
N MET A 1 11.02 2.13 45.74
CA MET A 1 10.16 1.73 44.61
C MET A 1 10.37 2.78 43.52
N GLY A 2 11.07 2.43 42.45
CA GLY A 2 11.37 3.37 41.37
C GLY A 2 10.19 3.47 40.41
N THR A 3 9.80 4.70 40.07
CA THR A 3 8.80 4.99 39.03
C THR A 3 9.37 4.55 37.67
N ASN A 4 8.68 3.65 36.97
CA ASN A 4 9.08 3.20 35.63
C ASN A 4 8.51 4.15 34.57
N TYR A 5 9.34 4.56 33.61
CA TYR A 5 8.97 5.44 32.51
C TYR A 5 9.01 4.68 31.19
N VAL A 6 7.95 4.78 30.39
CA VAL A 6 7.86 4.15 29.05
C VAL A 6 7.64 5.23 28.00
N CYS A 7 8.51 5.26 26.99
CA CYS A 7 8.35 6.19 25.88
C CYS A 7 7.24 5.71 24.93
N THR A 8 6.22 6.55 24.72
CA THR A 8 5.09 6.29 23.82
C THR A 8 5.48 6.20 22.34
N ALA A 9 6.60 6.82 21.95
CA ALA A 9 7.05 6.89 20.55
C ALA A 9 7.97 5.72 20.12
N CYS A 10 8.73 5.13 21.04
CA CYS A 10 9.73 4.09 20.72
C CYS A 10 9.70 2.86 21.61
N ASN A 11 8.80 2.80 22.58
CA ASN A 11 8.62 1.69 23.51
C ASN A 11 9.90 1.28 24.30
N ARG A 12 10.87 2.20 24.45
CA ARG A 12 12.04 2.00 25.33
C ARG A 12 11.65 2.22 26.80
N GLN A 13 12.13 1.31 27.64
CA GLN A 13 12.07 1.41 29.10
C GLN A 13 13.30 2.16 29.63
N THR A 14 13.12 3.05 30.59
CA THR A 14 14.23 3.56 31.41
C THR A 14 13.78 3.71 32.86
N ILE A 15 14.69 3.34 33.78
CA ILE A 15 14.54 3.48 35.24
C ILE A 15 15.10 4.84 35.70
N GLN A 16 15.83 5.56 34.84
CA GLN A 16 16.50 6.81 35.19
C GLN A 16 16.19 7.94 34.19
N TRP A 17 15.64 9.02 34.74
CA TRP A 17 15.17 10.25 34.09
C TRP A 17 16.24 10.96 33.21
N GLN A 18 17.53 10.64 33.38
CA GLN A 18 18.65 11.39 32.78
C GLN A 18 19.11 10.90 31.40
N GLU A 19 18.61 9.79 30.86
CA GLU A 19 18.95 9.33 29.51
C GLU A 19 17.75 9.41 28.54
N GLN A 20 17.44 10.62 28.07
CA GLN A 20 16.55 10.78 26.92
C GLN A 20 17.30 10.46 25.62
N CYS A 21 16.73 9.58 24.80
CA CYS A 21 17.17 9.37 23.42
C CYS A 21 16.94 10.64 22.59
N ALA A 22 17.89 10.99 21.71
CA ALA A 22 17.80 12.14 20.79
C ALA A 22 16.48 12.17 19.97
N TYR A 23 15.91 10.99 19.68
CA TYR A 23 14.60 10.86 19.04
C TYR A 23 13.46 11.48 19.86
N CYS A 24 13.45 11.27 21.17
CA CYS A 24 12.40 11.76 22.08
C CYS A 24 12.49 13.26 22.32
N GLN A 25 13.70 13.81 22.40
CA GLN A 25 13.93 15.25 22.57
C GLN A 25 13.41 16.06 21.37
N SER A 26 13.52 15.52 20.15
CA SER A 26 13.11 16.21 18.93
C SER A 26 11.58 16.40 18.76
N ARG A 27 10.75 15.69 19.54
CA ARG A 27 9.28 15.64 19.33
C ARG A 27 8.41 16.10 20.50
N ASN A 28 9.01 16.56 21.60
CA ASN A 28 8.31 17.19 22.72
C ASN A 28 7.12 16.38 23.30
N THR A 29 7.25 15.04 23.36
CA THR A 29 6.20 14.13 23.84
C THR A 29 6.29 13.88 25.36
N LEU A 30 5.15 14.03 26.05
CA LEU A 30 4.98 13.77 27.49
C LEU A 30 4.95 12.27 27.81
N ILE A 31 5.50 11.90 28.97
CA ILE A 31 5.55 10.53 29.52
C ILE A 31 4.58 10.47 30.71
N GLU A 32 3.67 9.50 30.73
CA GLU A 32 2.78 9.22 31.87
C GLU A 32 3.32 8.07 32.74
N THR A 33 3.03 8.14 34.04
CA THR A 33 3.33 7.10 35.03
C THR A 33 2.46 5.87 34.82
N VAL A 34 3.05 4.67 34.86
CA VAL A 34 2.31 3.42 34.71
C VAL A 34 2.27 2.68 36.05
N ASP A 35 1.07 2.53 36.63
CA ASP A 35 0.79 1.53 37.67
C ASP A 35 0.82 0.11 37.06
N GLU A 36 1.33 -0.86 37.83
CA GLU A 36 1.48 -2.35 37.72
C GLU A 36 1.21 -3.15 36.42
N TYR A 37 0.48 -2.63 35.42
CA TYR A 37 0.18 -3.29 34.16
C TYR A 37 0.79 -2.54 32.97
N LEU A 38 1.79 -3.15 32.33
CA LEU A 38 2.41 -2.65 31.11
C LEU A 38 1.37 -2.48 29.98
N PRO A 39 1.21 -1.30 29.37
CA PRO A 39 0.40 -1.13 28.18
C PRO A 39 1.04 -1.90 27.00
N GLU A 40 0.22 -2.59 26.22
CA GLU A 40 0.66 -3.28 25.01
C GLU A 40 0.47 -2.36 23.80
N THR A 41 1.48 -2.25 22.93
CA THR A 41 1.35 -1.55 21.64
C THR A 41 1.07 -2.54 20.53
N ALA A 42 0.07 -2.26 19.70
CA ALA A 42 -0.21 -3.07 18.52
C ALA A 42 -0.68 -2.21 17.35
N ASN A 43 -0.56 -2.74 16.14
CA ASN A 43 -1.05 -2.15 14.91
C ASN A 43 -1.90 -3.12 14.09
N GLN A 44 -2.24 -4.29 14.66
CA GLN A 44 -3.11 -5.29 14.03
C GLN A 44 -4.17 -5.78 15.01
N PHE A 45 -5.42 -5.77 14.56
CA PHE A 45 -6.59 -6.01 15.41
C PHE A 45 -7.58 -6.94 14.74
N GLU A 46 -8.22 -7.79 15.52
CA GLU A 46 -9.48 -8.41 15.13
C GLU A 46 -10.61 -7.51 15.59
N ALA A 47 -11.56 -7.26 14.69
CA ALA A 47 -12.67 -6.37 14.95
C ALA A 47 -13.96 -6.89 14.32
N GLU A 48 -15.07 -6.56 14.96
CA GLU A 48 -16.38 -6.63 14.36
C GLU A 48 -16.66 -5.33 13.62
N LEU A 49 -16.96 -5.42 12.32
CA LEU A 49 -17.20 -4.28 11.46
C LEU A 49 -18.60 -4.37 10.86
N LYS A 50 -19.37 -3.29 11.01
CA LYS A 50 -20.62 -3.04 10.30
C LYS A 50 -20.35 -2.08 9.14
N TRP A 51 -20.70 -2.51 7.94
CA TRP A 51 -20.43 -1.75 6.74
C TRP A 51 -21.63 -0.89 6.33
N ALA A 52 -21.38 0.39 6.08
CA ALA A 52 -22.42 1.37 5.77
C ALA A 52 -22.24 2.02 4.39
N SER A 53 -21.07 1.87 3.75
CA SER A 53 -20.84 2.43 2.42
C SER A 53 -21.60 1.68 1.33
N LYS A 54 -22.03 2.43 0.31
CA LYS A 54 -22.54 1.86 -0.96
C LYS A 54 -21.46 1.11 -1.73
N GLN A 55 -20.20 1.52 -1.61
CA GLN A 55 -19.09 0.78 -2.20
C GLN A 55 -18.76 -0.42 -1.30
N PRO A 56 -18.66 -1.64 -1.84
CA PRO A 56 -18.38 -2.81 -1.03
C PRO A 56 -16.99 -2.71 -0.39
N LEU A 57 -16.87 -3.14 0.86
CA LEU A 57 -15.59 -3.27 1.52
C LEU A 57 -14.76 -4.33 0.81
N MET A 58 -13.58 -3.93 0.34
CA MET A 58 -12.57 -4.83 -0.19
C MET A 58 -11.34 -4.82 0.72
N PRO A 59 -10.80 -6.01 1.11
CA PRO A 59 -9.52 -6.09 1.80
C PRO A 59 -8.40 -5.42 0.99
N GLY A 60 -7.46 -4.78 1.67
CA GLY A 60 -6.32 -4.07 1.08
C GLY A 60 -6.57 -2.58 0.84
N ARG A 61 -7.84 -2.13 0.78
CA ARG A 61 -8.17 -0.70 0.69
C ARG A 61 -7.96 0.01 2.02
N GLN A 62 -7.36 1.19 1.95
CA GLN A 62 -7.09 2.04 3.11
C GLN A 62 -8.25 3.01 3.37
N TYR A 63 -8.56 3.20 4.64
CA TYR A 63 -9.60 4.08 5.18
C TYR A 63 -8.99 4.95 6.28
N ARG A 64 -9.66 6.05 6.62
CA ARG A 64 -9.32 6.84 7.80
C ARG A 64 -10.05 6.20 8.98
N ILE A 65 -9.30 5.72 9.97
CA ILE A 65 -9.89 5.21 11.21
C ILE A 65 -9.88 6.31 12.25
N SER A 66 -11.03 6.54 12.88
CA SER A 66 -11.15 7.33 14.10
C SER A 66 -11.33 6.36 15.28
N LEU A 67 -10.35 6.32 16.17
CA LEU A 67 -10.30 5.39 17.31
C LEU A 67 -9.58 6.06 18.48
N ALA A 68 -10.16 5.95 19.68
CA ALA A 68 -9.60 6.51 20.91
C ALA A 68 -9.22 8.01 20.79
N GLY A 69 -10.05 8.80 20.09
CA GLY A 69 -9.83 10.23 19.86
C GLY A 69 -8.70 10.56 18.89
N ARG A 70 -8.08 9.57 18.24
CA ARG A 70 -7.06 9.74 17.23
C ARG A 70 -7.58 9.34 15.86
N GLU A 71 -7.11 10.03 14.84
CA GLU A 71 -7.36 9.68 13.46
C GLU A 71 -6.06 9.26 12.77
N MET A 72 -6.10 8.10 12.13
CA MET A 72 -4.95 7.53 11.43
C MET A 72 -5.40 6.72 10.24
N ALA A 73 -4.45 6.17 9.48
CA ALA A 73 -4.78 5.35 8.34
C ALA A 73 -4.92 3.88 8.75
N ALA A 74 -6.00 3.23 8.34
CA ALA A 74 -6.24 1.82 8.58
C ALA A 74 -6.57 1.06 7.30
N THR A 75 -6.14 -0.19 7.24
CA THR A 75 -6.44 -1.09 6.13
C THR A 75 -7.14 -2.32 6.68
N VAL A 76 -8.29 -2.68 6.10
CA VAL A 76 -8.88 -3.99 6.34
C VAL A 76 -8.02 -5.01 5.60
N THR A 77 -7.26 -5.83 6.32
CA THR A 77 -6.32 -6.80 5.73
C THR A 77 -7.00 -8.08 5.30
N ALA A 78 -8.05 -8.51 6.00
CA ALA A 78 -8.81 -9.69 5.68
C ALA A 78 -10.23 -9.61 6.24
N ILE A 79 -11.19 -10.25 5.57
CA ILE A 79 -12.52 -10.55 6.09
C ILE A 79 -12.53 -12.03 6.46
N LYS A 80 -12.73 -12.36 7.74
CA LYS A 80 -12.76 -13.75 8.21
C LYS A 80 -14.08 -14.42 7.81
N TYR A 81 -15.18 -13.73 8.08
CA TYR A 81 -16.52 -14.16 7.71
C TYR A 81 -17.47 -12.97 7.80
N ARG A 82 -18.56 -13.05 7.03
CA ARG A 82 -19.75 -12.23 7.18
C ARG A 82 -20.69 -12.90 8.18
N THR A 83 -21.34 -12.12 9.02
CA THR A 83 -22.40 -12.58 9.91
C THR A 83 -23.73 -12.34 9.21
N ASP A 84 -24.52 -13.40 9.04
CA ASP A 84 -25.89 -13.27 8.55
C ASP A 84 -26.78 -12.60 9.61
N ILE A 85 -27.52 -11.57 9.20
CA ILE A 85 -28.30 -10.72 10.11
C ILE A 85 -29.47 -11.50 10.74
N VAL A 86 -30.04 -12.46 9.99
CA VAL A 86 -31.25 -13.18 10.39
C VAL A 86 -30.92 -14.41 11.22
N SER A 87 -29.91 -15.18 10.80
CA SER A 87 -29.56 -16.47 11.40
C SER A 87 -28.37 -16.41 12.37
N GLY A 88 -27.58 -15.32 12.33
CA GLY A 88 -26.30 -15.25 13.02
C GLY A 88 -25.23 -16.19 12.45
N ALA A 89 -25.51 -16.86 11.33
CA ALA A 89 -24.59 -17.81 10.73
C ALA A 89 -23.33 -17.10 10.20
N ARG A 90 -22.19 -17.77 10.35
CA ARG A 90 -20.90 -17.31 9.83
C ARG A 90 -20.73 -17.79 8.40
N LEU A 91 -20.76 -16.85 7.45
CA LEU A 91 -20.63 -17.12 6.02
C LEU A 91 -19.25 -16.67 5.54
N ALA A 92 -18.56 -17.52 4.76
CA ALA A 92 -17.32 -17.11 4.11
C ALA A 92 -17.61 -15.95 3.14
N ALA A 93 -16.83 -14.87 3.23
CA ALA A 93 -17.02 -13.68 2.42
C ALA A 93 -15.67 -13.07 2.03
N ARG A 94 -15.56 -12.63 0.78
CA ARG A 94 -14.39 -11.90 0.27
C ARG A 94 -14.59 -10.38 0.29
N THR A 95 -15.84 -9.93 0.44
CA THR A 95 -16.25 -8.52 0.50
C THR A 95 -17.39 -8.37 1.52
N LEU A 96 -17.62 -7.16 2.03
CA LEU A 96 -18.84 -6.80 2.78
C LEU A 96 -19.62 -5.73 2.02
N ASN A 97 -20.89 -5.98 1.73
CA ASN A 97 -21.79 -5.03 1.09
C ASN A 97 -22.46 -4.11 2.12
N MET A 98 -23.15 -3.07 1.65
CA MET A 98 -23.88 -2.14 2.51
C MET A 98 -24.86 -2.89 3.43
N ASN A 99 -24.88 -2.51 4.71
CA ASN A 99 -25.66 -3.12 5.79
C ASN A 99 -25.20 -4.53 6.20
N GLU A 100 -24.10 -5.05 5.66
CA GLU A 100 -23.53 -6.31 6.14
C GLU A 100 -22.59 -6.08 7.32
N ALA A 101 -22.57 -7.05 8.23
CA ALA A 101 -21.61 -7.11 9.33
C ALA A 101 -20.66 -8.29 9.13
N GLY A 102 -19.42 -8.15 9.55
CA GLY A 102 -18.46 -9.23 9.48
C GLY A 102 -17.31 -9.05 10.43
N ARG A 103 -16.59 -10.14 10.67
CA ARG A 103 -15.37 -10.11 11.47
C ARG A 103 -14.18 -9.91 10.54
N VAL A 104 -13.38 -8.91 10.85
CA VAL A 104 -12.29 -8.43 9.99
C VAL A 104 -10.99 -8.31 10.76
N ASN A 105 -9.88 -8.39 10.04
CA ASN A 105 -8.57 -8.02 10.53
C ASN A 105 -8.26 -6.60 10.07
N LEU A 106 -7.91 -5.72 10.98
CA LEU A 106 -7.51 -4.33 10.71
C LEU A 106 -6.03 -4.17 10.94
N TYR A 107 -5.38 -3.37 10.10
CA TYR A 107 -4.04 -2.86 10.30
C TYR A 107 -4.08 -1.34 10.42
N THR A 108 -3.33 -0.74 11.33
CA THR A 108 -3.15 0.72 11.43
C THR A 108 -1.71 1.11 11.09
N ASN A 109 -1.51 2.24 10.42
CA ASN A 109 -0.16 2.74 10.11
C ASN A 109 0.59 3.25 11.35
N GLU A 110 -0.13 3.59 12.42
CA GLU A 110 0.43 3.98 13.71
C GLU A 110 0.07 2.93 14.79
N PRO A 111 0.99 2.64 15.74
CA PRO A 111 0.69 1.76 16.85
C PRO A 111 -0.25 2.43 17.85
N LEU A 112 -1.18 1.64 18.38
CA LEU A 112 -2.14 2.02 19.41
C LEU A 112 -1.77 1.33 20.72
N MET A 113 -1.92 2.05 21.84
CA MET A 113 -1.71 1.51 23.18
C MET A 113 -3.00 0.90 23.73
N PHE A 114 -2.90 -0.29 24.31
CA PHE A 114 -4.01 -1.04 24.90
C PHE A 114 -3.66 -1.49 26.30
N LYS A 115 -4.69 -1.55 27.16
CA LYS A 115 -4.60 -2.21 28.46
C LYS A 115 -4.81 -3.70 28.28
N ARG A 116 -3.91 -4.52 28.83
CA ARG A 116 -3.93 -5.99 28.70
C ARG A 116 -5.19 -6.67 29.27
N GLN A 117 -5.93 -6.00 30.15
CA GLN A 117 -7.12 -6.54 30.83
C GLN A 117 -8.47 -5.96 30.36
N SER A 118 -8.52 -5.04 29.40
CA SER A 118 -9.81 -4.61 28.85
C SER A 118 -10.36 -5.71 27.95
N ASN A 119 -11.26 -6.52 28.51
CA ASN A 119 -12.06 -7.48 27.76
C ASN A 119 -12.83 -6.74 26.65
N SER A 120 -12.55 -7.11 25.39
CA SER A 120 -13.51 -7.25 24.30
C SER A 120 -14.75 -6.31 24.32
N GLY A 121 -14.70 -5.24 23.52
CA GLY A 121 -15.91 -4.47 23.12
C GLY A 121 -15.87 -2.96 23.34
N ASP A 122 -14.98 -2.45 24.19
CA ASP A 122 -15.02 -1.03 24.61
C ASP A 122 -14.45 -0.05 23.57
N LEU A 123 -13.55 -0.52 22.70
CA LEU A 123 -12.88 0.31 21.71
C LEU A 123 -13.66 0.34 20.40
N LYS A 124 -14.54 1.34 20.31
CA LYS A 124 -15.30 1.67 19.10
C LYS A 124 -14.44 2.47 18.13
N PHE A 125 -14.52 2.12 16.85
CA PHE A 125 -13.91 2.88 15.77
C PHE A 125 -14.91 3.19 14.67
N PHE A 126 -14.59 4.24 13.91
CA PHE A 126 -15.29 4.61 12.69
C PHE A 126 -14.29 4.59 11.53
N LEU A 127 -14.68 3.98 10.42
CA LEU A 127 -13.95 4.05 9.16
C LEU A 127 -14.60 5.11 8.29
N THR A 128 -13.79 6.02 7.75
CA THR A 128 -14.21 7.07 6.83
C THR A 128 -13.44 6.89 5.53
N ASP A 129 -14.12 7.05 4.40
CA ASP A 129 -13.50 6.99 3.10
C ASP A 129 -12.65 8.25 2.84
N TRP A 130 -11.41 8.06 2.40
CA TRP A 130 -10.45 9.16 2.21
C TRP A 130 -10.80 10.12 1.07
N GLN A 131 -11.59 9.68 0.08
CA GLN A 131 -11.93 10.49 -1.08
C GLN A 131 -13.21 11.29 -0.86
N THR A 132 -14.21 10.64 -0.27
CA THR A 132 -15.55 11.22 -0.11
C THR A 132 -15.74 11.88 1.26
N GLY A 133 -14.96 11.48 2.27
CA GLY A 133 -15.19 11.88 3.66
C GLY A 133 -16.43 11.24 4.29
N GLU A 134 -17.10 10.33 3.59
CA GLU A 134 -18.27 9.63 4.10
C GLU A 134 -17.87 8.50 5.06
N GLN A 135 -18.69 8.28 6.09
CA GLN A 135 -18.50 7.15 7.00
C GLN A 135 -18.73 5.85 6.26
N ALA A 136 -17.67 5.07 6.07
CA ALA A 136 -17.69 3.82 5.34
C ALA A 136 -18.15 2.64 6.22
N GLY A 137 -17.83 2.66 7.51
CA GLY A 137 -18.26 1.64 8.46
C GLY A 137 -17.97 2.01 9.91
N SER A 138 -18.48 1.21 10.83
CA SER A 138 -18.25 1.37 12.27
C SER A 138 -18.07 0.01 12.91
N GLY A 139 -17.23 -0.09 13.94
CA GLY A 139 -16.96 -1.38 14.55
C GLY A 139 -16.38 -1.29 15.96
N THR A 140 -16.15 -2.46 16.52
CA THR A 140 -15.53 -2.64 17.83
C THR A 140 -14.31 -3.54 17.71
N ILE A 141 -13.22 -3.17 18.36
CA ILE A 141 -12.03 -4.01 18.45
C ILE A 141 -12.27 -5.10 19.50
N ASP A 142 -12.09 -6.36 19.09
CA ASP A 142 -12.21 -7.51 19.99
C ASP A 142 -10.89 -7.74 20.75
N PHE A 143 -9.81 -7.96 20.00
CA PHE A 143 -8.49 -8.24 20.57
C PHE A 143 -7.36 -7.95 19.58
N ILE A 144 -6.15 -7.81 20.12
CA ILE A 144 -4.92 -7.63 19.35
C ILE A 144 -4.54 -8.94 18.66
N LEU A 145 -4.27 -8.87 17.35
CA LEU A 145 -3.75 -10.01 16.60
C LEU A 145 -2.26 -10.21 16.96
N ARG A 146 -2.00 -11.15 17.87
CA ARG A 146 -0.66 -11.47 18.39
C ARG A 146 0.32 -12.05 17.35
N ARG A 147 -0.12 -12.34 16.13
CA ARG A 147 0.77 -12.88 15.08
C ARG A 147 1.85 -11.88 14.65
N ALA A 148 1.69 -10.59 14.93
CA ALA A 148 2.67 -9.55 14.59
C ALA A 148 3.31 -8.83 15.80
N THR A 149 2.87 -9.08 17.04
CA THR A 149 3.38 -8.35 18.24
C THR A 149 4.78 -8.77 18.68
N ASN A 150 5.31 -9.88 18.18
CA ASN A 150 6.71 -10.29 18.43
C ASN A 150 7.68 -9.85 17.31
N LEU A 151 7.20 -9.13 16.29
CA LEU A 151 8.06 -8.55 15.28
C LEU A 151 8.56 -7.20 15.79
N GLN A 152 9.60 -7.23 16.63
CA GLN A 152 10.42 -6.04 16.78
C GLN A 152 11.08 -5.77 15.42
N TRP A 153 10.94 -4.54 14.92
CA TRP A 153 11.75 -4.09 13.81
C TRP A 153 13.21 -4.31 14.19
N GLN A 154 13.88 -5.23 13.51
CA GLN A 154 15.29 -5.43 13.72
C GLN A 154 16.02 -4.22 13.16
N ASN A 155 16.62 -3.42 14.03
CA ASN A 155 17.54 -2.37 13.62
C ASN A 155 18.80 -3.05 13.08
N LEU A 156 18.83 -3.24 11.76
CA LEU A 156 19.99 -3.76 11.07
C LEU A 156 21.09 -2.70 11.09
N ALA A 157 22.34 -3.12 11.30
CA ALA A 157 23.49 -2.21 11.30
C ALA A 157 23.72 -1.52 9.96
N ILE A 158 23.20 -2.10 8.86
CA ILE A 158 23.32 -1.56 7.50
C ILE A 158 21.95 -1.06 7.05
N ASP A 159 21.82 0.26 6.92
CA ASP A 159 20.62 0.96 6.49
C ASP A 159 20.64 1.30 4.98
N LYS A 160 19.54 1.90 4.49
CA LYS A 160 19.43 2.37 3.10
C LYS A 160 20.54 3.35 2.74
N THR A 161 20.95 4.22 3.65
CA THR A 161 22.01 5.23 3.42
C THR A 161 23.33 4.56 3.12
N ALA A 162 23.75 3.60 3.94
CA ALA A 162 24.97 2.84 3.73
C ALA A 162 24.98 2.12 2.37
N ARG A 163 23.86 1.49 2.00
CA ARG A 163 23.72 0.81 0.70
C ARG A 163 23.75 1.79 -0.49
N SER A 164 23.13 2.96 -0.33
CA SER A 164 23.11 4.02 -1.34
C SER A 164 24.51 4.57 -1.60
N VAL A 165 25.28 4.82 -0.54
CA VAL A 165 26.69 5.24 -0.60
C VAL A 165 27.54 4.17 -1.28
N GLN A 166 27.39 2.90 -0.89
CA GLN A 166 28.12 1.79 -1.49
C GLN A 166 27.86 1.66 -3.00
N LYS A 167 26.61 1.83 -3.43
CA LYS A 167 26.20 1.76 -4.84
C LYS A 167 26.42 3.06 -5.62
N ARG A 168 26.83 4.15 -4.96
CA ARG A 168 27.01 5.49 -5.56
C ARG A 168 25.78 5.94 -6.36
N GLN A 169 24.59 5.70 -5.79
CA GLN A 169 23.32 6.07 -6.43
C GLN A 169 22.26 6.44 -5.39
N ILE A 170 21.27 7.21 -5.85
CA ILE A 170 20.08 7.51 -5.07
C ILE A 170 19.01 6.48 -5.46
N PRO A 171 18.60 5.59 -4.55
CA PRO A 171 17.54 4.64 -4.83
C PRO A 171 16.21 5.36 -5.00
N LYS A 172 15.39 4.86 -5.93
CA LYS A 172 14.06 5.41 -6.21
C LYS A 172 13.20 4.38 -6.91
N CYS A 173 11.89 4.51 -6.77
CA CYS A 173 10.88 3.75 -7.48
C CYS A 173 10.32 4.60 -8.63
N ILE A 174 10.49 4.12 -9.85
CA ILE A 174 9.94 4.72 -11.07
C ILE A 174 8.72 3.90 -11.47
N TRP A 175 7.53 4.44 -11.19
CA TRP A 175 6.27 3.73 -11.29
C TRP A 175 5.51 4.12 -12.56
N PHE A 176 5.53 3.24 -13.56
CA PHE A 176 4.81 3.44 -14.81
C PHE A 176 3.35 2.99 -14.67
N THR A 177 2.42 3.87 -15.03
CA THR A 177 0.97 3.59 -15.10
C THR A 177 0.39 4.00 -16.46
N GLY A 178 -0.64 3.30 -16.92
CA GLY A 178 -1.23 3.51 -18.25
C GLY A 178 -1.97 2.28 -18.77
N LEU A 179 -2.79 2.45 -19.80
CA LEU A 179 -3.57 1.38 -20.43
C LEU A 179 -2.69 0.23 -20.98
N SER A 180 -3.27 -0.96 -21.16
CA SER A 180 -2.58 -2.03 -21.90
C SER A 180 -2.23 -1.54 -23.31
N GLY A 181 -1.05 -1.84 -23.83
CA GLY A 181 -0.62 -1.33 -25.15
C GLY A 181 -0.15 0.14 -25.19
N SER A 182 -0.19 0.87 -24.06
CA SER A 182 0.29 2.27 -24.02
C SER A 182 1.82 2.42 -24.20
N GLY A 183 2.59 1.35 -24.03
CA GLY A 183 4.06 1.36 -24.21
C GLY A 183 4.89 1.35 -22.92
N LYS A 184 4.27 1.17 -21.75
CA LYS A 184 4.97 1.12 -20.44
C LYS A 184 6.21 0.23 -20.42
N SER A 185 6.06 -1.07 -20.70
CA SER A 185 7.18 -2.03 -20.63
C SER A 185 8.25 -1.73 -21.68
N THR A 186 7.87 -1.18 -22.84
CA THR A 186 8.83 -0.74 -23.87
C THR A 186 9.69 0.42 -23.38
N ILE A 187 9.06 1.47 -22.83
CA ILE A 187 9.75 2.65 -22.30
C ILE A 187 10.58 2.28 -21.08
N ALA A 188 10.04 1.47 -20.15
CA ALA A 188 10.73 1.03 -18.96
C ALA A 188 11.97 0.20 -19.29
N ASN A 189 11.90 -0.72 -20.26
CA ASN A 189 13.06 -1.50 -20.72
C ASN A 189 14.12 -0.61 -21.38
N LEU A 190 13.71 0.37 -22.19
CA LEU A 190 14.66 1.34 -22.76
C LEU A 190 15.33 2.20 -21.68
N LEU A 191 14.57 2.67 -20.68
CA LEU A 191 15.11 3.43 -19.56
C LEU A 191 16.07 2.58 -18.73
N GLU A 192 15.72 1.33 -18.43
CA GLU A 192 16.58 0.39 -17.71
C GLU A 192 17.90 0.17 -18.45
N LYS A 193 17.87 0.01 -19.78
CA LYS A 193 19.08 -0.11 -20.60
C LYS A 193 19.98 1.13 -20.47
N HIS A 194 19.42 2.34 -20.55
CA HIS A 194 20.21 3.57 -20.41
C HIS A 194 20.81 3.70 -19.00
N LEU A 195 20.03 3.42 -17.96
CA LEU A 195 20.51 3.44 -16.57
C LEU A 195 21.62 2.40 -16.34
N HIS A 196 21.46 1.19 -16.87
CA HIS A 196 22.44 0.13 -16.78
C HIS A 196 23.74 0.49 -17.51
N GLN A 197 23.66 1.09 -18.70
CA GLN A 197 24.83 1.64 -19.41
C GLN A 197 25.54 2.74 -18.62
N GLY A 198 24.79 3.49 -17.82
CA GLY A 198 25.31 4.47 -16.85
C GLY A 198 25.82 3.87 -15.53
N ASN A 199 26.06 2.54 -15.48
CA ASN A 199 26.50 1.80 -14.30
C ASN A 199 25.58 1.96 -13.07
N LYS A 200 24.27 2.17 -13.30
CA LYS A 200 23.28 2.17 -12.22
C LYS A 200 22.80 0.76 -11.94
N HIS A 201 22.57 0.46 -10.66
CA HIS A 201 21.96 -0.79 -10.24
C HIS A 201 20.44 -0.66 -10.31
N THR A 202 19.85 -1.34 -11.29
CA THR A 202 18.42 -1.29 -11.59
C THR A 202 17.75 -2.67 -11.50
N TYR A 203 16.42 -2.66 -11.39
CA TYR A 203 15.60 -3.84 -11.63
C TYR A 203 14.20 -3.46 -12.12
N LEU A 204 13.74 -4.11 -13.19
CA LEU A 204 12.40 -3.94 -13.75
C LEU A 204 11.41 -5.01 -13.22
N LEU A 205 10.42 -4.57 -12.46
CA LEU A 205 9.25 -5.34 -12.06
C LEU A 205 8.15 -5.17 -13.12
N ASP A 206 7.95 -6.20 -13.95
CA ASP A 206 6.90 -6.25 -14.97
C ASP A 206 5.70 -7.10 -14.51
N GLY A 207 4.50 -6.64 -14.84
CA GLY A 207 3.26 -7.29 -14.43
C GLY A 207 3.05 -8.71 -14.96
N ASP A 208 3.60 -9.04 -16.13
CA ASP A 208 3.51 -10.40 -16.64
C ASP A 208 4.46 -11.33 -15.86
N ASN A 209 5.70 -10.88 -15.63
CA ASN A 209 6.72 -11.67 -14.93
C ASN A 209 6.34 -11.96 -13.48
N ILE A 210 5.82 -10.95 -12.76
CA ILE A 210 5.42 -11.11 -11.36
C ILE A 210 4.24 -12.07 -11.21
N ARG A 211 3.34 -12.12 -12.20
CA ARG A 211 2.20 -13.06 -12.22
C ARG A 211 2.59 -14.51 -12.47
N HIS A 212 3.79 -14.79 -12.97
CA HIS A 212 4.29 -16.17 -13.03
C HIS A 212 4.82 -16.69 -11.68
N GLY A 213 5.18 -15.79 -10.76
CA GLY A 213 5.79 -16.13 -9.47
C GLY A 213 4.99 -15.61 -8.28
N LEU A 214 5.40 -14.45 -7.76
CA LEU A 214 4.88 -13.85 -6.52
C LEU A 214 3.35 -13.65 -6.52
N CYS A 215 2.74 -13.41 -7.68
CA CYS A 215 1.31 -13.15 -7.82
C CYS A 215 0.58 -14.22 -8.65
N ARG A 216 1.11 -15.45 -8.71
CA ARG A 216 0.51 -16.56 -9.47
C ARG A 216 -0.87 -17.00 -8.99
N ASP A 217 -1.19 -16.71 -7.74
CA ASP A 217 -2.48 -17.00 -7.09
C ASP A 217 -3.56 -15.96 -7.39
N LEU A 218 -3.20 -14.83 -8.02
CA LEU A 218 -4.09 -13.70 -8.25
C LEU A 218 -4.62 -13.67 -9.68
N GLY A 219 -5.95 -13.59 -9.81
CA GLY A 219 -6.64 -13.38 -11.07
C GLY A 219 -6.63 -11.92 -11.55
N PHE A 220 -7.69 -11.55 -12.26
CA PHE A 220 -7.89 -10.22 -12.85
C PHE A 220 -9.14 -9.50 -12.31
N THR A 221 -9.73 -10.01 -11.23
CA THR A 221 -10.79 -9.30 -10.50
C THR A 221 -10.24 -8.01 -9.89
N GLU A 222 -11.12 -7.10 -9.49
CA GLU A 222 -10.73 -5.86 -8.83
C GLU A 222 -9.90 -6.13 -7.57
N ALA A 223 -10.39 -7.02 -6.68
CA ALA A 223 -9.67 -7.41 -5.46
C ALA A 223 -8.29 -8.02 -5.74
N ASP A 224 -8.17 -8.89 -6.76
CA ASP A 224 -6.88 -9.46 -7.15
C ASP A 224 -5.92 -8.39 -7.68
N ARG A 225 -6.43 -7.35 -8.35
CA ARG A 225 -5.61 -6.21 -8.81
C ARG A 225 -5.12 -5.37 -7.65
N VAL A 226 -5.97 -5.10 -6.66
CA VAL A 226 -5.58 -4.39 -5.43
C VAL A 226 -4.46 -5.13 -4.71
N GLU A 227 -4.64 -6.43 -4.47
CA GLU A 227 -3.63 -7.24 -3.78
C GLU A 227 -2.33 -7.36 -4.60
N ASN A 228 -2.44 -7.49 -5.93
CA ASN A 228 -1.27 -7.53 -6.81
C ASN A 228 -0.46 -6.22 -6.71
N ILE A 229 -1.11 -5.06 -6.74
CA ILE A 229 -0.41 -3.78 -6.57
C ILE A 229 0.18 -3.66 -5.17
N ARG A 230 -0.53 -4.08 -4.12
CA ARG A 230 -0.01 -4.07 -2.74
C ARG A 230 1.27 -4.89 -2.61
N ARG A 231 1.29 -6.13 -3.12
CA ARG A 231 2.48 -7.01 -3.09
C ARG A 231 3.67 -6.40 -3.84
N VAL A 232 3.43 -5.91 -5.04
CA VAL A 232 4.48 -5.29 -5.88
C VAL A 232 5.05 -4.04 -5.23
N SER A 233 4.20 -3.23 -4.58
CA SER A 233 4.64 -2.01 -3.90
C SER A 233 5.57 -2.30 -2.73
N GLU A 234 5.28 -3.34 -1.94
CA GLU A 234 6.18 -3.78 -0.85
C GLU A 234 7.51 -4.33 -1.38
N VAL A 235 7.49 -5.11 -2.47
CA VAL A 235 8.72 -5.59 -3.10
C VAL A 235 9.55 -4.43 -3.63
N ALA A 236 8.92 -3.47 -4.31
CA ALA A 236 9.60 -2.28 -4.79
C ALA A 236 10.21 -1.47 -3.63
N ARG A 237 9.49 -1.32 -2.51
CA ARG A 237 9.99 -0.66 -1.30
C ARG A 237 11.23 -1.36 -0.74
N LEU A 238 11.20 -2.70 -0.62
CA LEU A 238 12.36 -3.48 -0.14
C LEU A 238 13.58 -3.34 -1.07
N MET A 239 13.35 -3.29 -2.39
CA MET A 239 14.43 -3.13 -3.37
C MET A 239 15.02 -1.71 -3.37
N VAL A 240 14.19 -0.68 -3.16
CA VAL A 240 14.65 0.69 -2.92
C VAL A 240 15.44 0.78 -1.61
N ASP A 241 14.97 0.13 -0.54
CA ASP A 241 15.72 0.01 0.72
C ASP A 241 17.07 -0.70 0.54
N ALA A 242 17.16 -1.67 -0.39
CA ALA A 242 18.40 -2.32 -0.78
C ALA A 242 19.34 -1.43 -1.63
N GLY A 243 18.95 -0.19 -1.92
CA GLY A 243 19.74 0.79 -2.65
C GLY A 243 19.57 0.73 -4.18
N LEU A 244 18.54 0.07 -4.70
CA LEU A 244 18.29 -0.06 -6.15
C LEU A 244 17.42 1.06 -6.72
N ILE A 245 17.55 1.31 -8.03
CA ILE A 245 16.57 2.06 -8.82
C ILE A 245 15.58 1.04 -9.39
N VAL A 246 14.34 1.05 -8.91
CA VAL A 246 13.34 0.05 -9.26
C VAL A 246 12.39 0.63 -10.29
N LEU A 247 12.24 -0.04 -11.43
CA LEU A 247 11.25 0.32 -12.44
C LEU A 247 10.04 -0.60 -12.28
N VAL A 248 8.84 -0.06 -12.20
CA VAL A 248 7.60 -0.83 -12.01
C VAL A 248 6.69 -0.58 -13.21
N SER A 249 6.43 -1.60 -14.02
CA SER A 249 5.58 -1.51 -15.23
C SER A 249 4.27 -2.27 -15.04
N PHE A 250 3.26 -1.58 -14.48
CA PHE A 250 1.93 -2.16 -14.23
C PHE A 250 0.84 -1.23 -14.76
N ILE A 251 -0.32 -1.79 -15.14
CA ILE A 251 -1.47 -0.95 -15.50
C ILE A 251 -1.86 -0.06 -14.30
N SER A 252 -1.86 -0.63 -13.08
CA SER A 252 -2.18 0.05 -11.82
C SER A 252 -3.38 1.01 -11.97
N PRO A 253 -4.58 0.52 -12.35
CA PRO A 253 -5.63 1.34 -12.92
C PRO A 253 -6.27 2.34 -11.95
N PHE A 254 -6.24 2.06 -10.65
CA PHE A 254 -6.95 2.83 -9.64
C PHE A 254 -6.01 3.81 -8.93
N ARG A 255 -6.46 5.05 -8.73
CA ARG A 255 -5.67 6.12 -8.10
C ARG A 255 -5.39 5.83 -6.63
N SER A 256 -6.34 5.25 -5.90
CA SER A 256 -6.18 4.90 -4.48
C SER A 256 -4.98 3.99 -4.24
N GLU A 257 -4.78 3.00 -5.10
CA GLU A 257 -3.76 1.97 -5.00
C GLU A 257 -2.39 2.54 -5.34
N ARG A 258 -2.33 3.44 -6.33
CA ARG A 258 -1.09 4.18 -6.64
C ARG A 258 -0.71 5.14 -5.52
N ARG A 259 -1.69 5.76 -4.84
CA ARG A 259 -1.45 6.58 -3.66
C ARG A 259 -0.92 5.76 -2.48
N VAL A 260 -1.54 4.62 -2.17
CA VAL A 260 -1.05 3.70 -1.14
C VAL A 260 0.37 3.22 -1.46
N ALA A 261 0.65 2.89 -2.73
CA ALA A 261 2.00 2.53 -3.16
C ALA A 261 2.99 3.67 -2.93
N ARG A 262 2.63 4.92 -3.26
CA ARG A 262 3.46 6.11 -3.04
C ARG A 262 3.78 6.35 -1.56
N ASP A 263 2.79 6.17 -0.67
CA ASP A 263 2.92 6.40 0.77
C ASP A 263 3.93 5.44 1.47
N LEU A 264 4.38 4.38 0.78
CA LEU A 264 5.41 3.46 1.24
C LEU A 264 6.84 4.00 1.12
N PHE A 265 7.05 5.08 0.36
CA PHE A 265 8.37 5.61 0.03
C PHE A 265 8.61 6.96 0.70
N ALA A 266 9.88 7.34 0.90
CA ALA A 266 10.17 8.69 1.39
C ALA A 266 9.86 9.74 0.31
N ALA A 267 9.70 11.00 0.73
CA ALA A 267 9.47 12.10 -0.18
C ALA A 267 10.56 12.15 -1.27
N GLY A 268 10.13 12.22 -2.54
CA GLY A 268 11.02 12.25 -3.71
C GLY A 268 11.53 10.89 -4.19
N GLU A 269 11.22 9.79 -3.51
CA GLU A 269 11.65 8.45 -3.92
C GLU A 269 10.66 7.75 -4.87
N PHE A 270 9.39 8.16 -4.88
CA PHE A 270 8.37 7.58 -5.76
C PHE A 270 8.03 8.55 -6.90
N ILE A 271 8.42 8.15 -8.12
CA ILE A 271 8.21 8.92 -9.35
C ILE A 271 7.13 8.22 -10.18
N GLU A 272 5.93 8.77 -10.19
CA GLU A 272 4.81 8.27 -11.01
C GLU A 272 4.95 8.79 -12.44
N VAL A 273 5.13 7.85 -13.37
CA VAL A 273 5.22 8.11 -14.81
C VAL A 273 3.89 7.71 -15.45
N PHE A 274 3.09 8.71 -15.83
CA PHE A 274 1.87 8.49 -16.60
C PHE A 274 2.19 8.29 -18.07
N VAL A 275 2.04 7.06 -18.55
CA VAL A 275 2.18 6.70 -19.97
C VAL A 275 0.82 6.82 -20.63
N ASP A 276 0.54 8.02 -21.10
CA ASP A 276 -0.72 8.46 -21.66
C ASP A 276 -0.82 8.10 -23.14
N THR A 277 -1.86 7.34 -23.46
CA THR A 277 -2.18 6.88 -24.81
C THR A 277 -3.66 6.59 -24.82
N ASN A 278 -4.39 7.19 -25.76
CA ASN A 278 -5.84 6.98 -25.83
C ASN A 278 -6.17 5.50 -26.12
N LEU A 279 -7.38 5.10 -25.75
CA LEU A 279 -7.84 3.71 -25.88
C LEU A 279 -7.82 3.24 -27.34
N ALA A 280 -8.26 4.08 -28.28
CA ALA A 280 -8.32 3.73 -29.71
C ALA A 280 -6.94 3.36 -30.26
N GLU A 281 -5.90 4.11 -29.89
CA GLU A 281 -4.52 3.83 -30.29
C GLU A 281 -3.99 2.57 -29.58
N CYS A 282 -4.33 2.36 -28.31
CA CYS A 282 -3.99 1.12 -27.61
C CYS A 282 -4.62 -0.12 -28.28
N GLU A 283 -5.90 -0.02 -28.70
CA GLU A 283 -6.62 -1.05 -29.44
C GLU A 283 -6.04 -1.26 -30.84
N ARG A 284 -5.63 -0.19 -31.53
CA ARG A 284 -4.97 -0.30 -32.84
C ARG A 284 -3.63 -1.03 -32.73
N ARG A 285 -2.89 -0.81 -31.64
CA ARG A 285 -1.59 -1.45 -31.40
C ARG A 285 -1.71 -2.93 -31.05
N ASP A 286 -2.75 -3.31 -30.30
CA ASP A 286 -3.07 -4.63 -29.72
C ASP A 286 -1.97 -5.71 -29.80
N VAL A 287 -0.78 -5.39 -29.27
CA VAL A 287 0.45 -6.17 -29.48
C VAL A 287 0.31 -7.63 -29.02
N LYS A 288 -0.58 -7.87 -28.05
CA LYS A 288 -0.82 -9.18 -27.42
C LYS A 288 -2.17 -9.80 -27.82
N GLY A 289 -2.93 -9.17 -28.71
CA GLY A 289 -4.27 -9.62 -29.10
C GLY A 289 -5.28 -9.61 -27.93
N LEU A 290 -5.04 -8.80 -26.90
CA LEU A 290 -5.85 -8.77 -25.68
C LEU A 290 -7.10 -7.92 -25.87
N TYR A 291 -7.02 -6.82 -26.62
CA TYR A 291 -8.18 -5.99 -26.90
C TYR A 291 -9.18 -6.72 -27.80
N ALA A 292 -8.70 -7.42 -28.84
CA ALA A 292 -9.56 -8.25 -29.68
C ALA A 292 -10.32 -9.32 -28.86
N LYS A 293 -9.62 -9.98 -27.92
CA LYS A 293 -10.23 -10.97 -27.01
C LYS A 293 -11.20 -10.36 -25.99
N ALA A 294 -10.93 -9.14 -25.53
CA ALA A 294 -11.85 -8.43 -24.64
C ALA A 294 -13.13 -8.02 -25.39
N ARG A 295 -12.99 -7.47 -26.61
CA ARG A 295 -14.12 -7.08 -27.47
C ARG A 295 -15.00 -8.26 -27.87
N SER A 296 -14.43 -9.46 -28.03
CA SER A 296 -15.19 -10.69 -28.30
C SER A 296 -15.79 -11.36 -27.05
N GLY A 297 -15.59 -10.78 -25.86
CA GLY A 297 -16.13 -11.31 -24.59
C GLY A 297 -15.36 -12.51 -24.02
N VAL A 298 -14.24 -12.91 -24.64
CA VAL A 298 -13.38 -14.00 -24.16
C VAL A 298 -12.61 -13.58 -22.90
N LEU A 299 -12.18 -12.31 -22.84
CA LEU A 299 -11.57 -11.72 -21.65
C LEU A 299 -12.55 -10.76 -20.98
N ARG A 300 -12.84 -11.01 -19.71
CA ARG A 300 -13.67 -10.14 -18.84
C ARG A 300 -12.77 -9.32 -17.91
N ASN A 301 -13.30 -8.22 -17.39
CA ASN A 301 -12.63 -7.30 -16.48
C ASN A 301 -11.32 -6.72 -17.06
N PHE A 302 -11.34 -6.40 -18.35
CA PHE A 302 -10.25 -5.80 -19.09
C PHE A 302 -10.26 -4.27 -18.95
N THR A 303 -9.15 -3.73 -18.45
CA THR A 303 -8.99 -2.30 -18.21
C THR A 303 -9.12 -1.48 -19.49
N GLY A 304 -10.01 -0.49 -19.49
CA GLY A 304 -10.33 0.36 -20.64
C GLY A 304 -11.53 -0.13 -21.46
N ILE A 305 -12.03 -1.35 -21.25
CA ILE A 305 -13.20 -1.90 -21.95
C ILE A 305 -14.37 -2.06 -20.98
N ASP A 306 -14.28 -3.03 -20.06
CA ASP A 306 -15.31 -3.37 -19.07
C ASP A 306 -14.80 -3.21 -17.61
N SER A 307 -13.59 -2.65 -17.43
CA SER A 307 -13.03 -2.23 -16.14
C SER A 307 -12.41 -0.83 -16.29
N PRO A 308 -12.56 0.09 -15.32
CA PRO A 308 -12.11 1.47 -15.46
C PRO A 308 -10.58 1.59 -15.38
N TYR A 309 -10.06 2.65 -16.00
CA TYR A 309 -8.72 3.19 -15.76
C TYR A 309 -8.90 4.62 -15.27
N GLU A 310 -8.28 4.96 -14.15
CA GLU A 310 -8.33 6.29 -13.56
C GLU A 310 -6.98 7.00 -13.80
N PRO A 311 -6.89 7.90 -14.80
CA PRO A 311 -5.64 8.59 -15.13
C PRO A 311 -5.08 9.35 -13.93
N PRO A 312 -3.77 9.39 -13.68
CA PRO A 312 -3.19 10.23 -12.63
C PRO A 312 -3.55 11.70 -12.81
N VAL A 313 -3.81 12.41 -11.70
CA VAL A 313 -4.12 13.86 -11.74
C VAL A 313 -2.84 14.69 -11.70
N SER A 314 -1.86 14.25 -10.92
CA SER A 314 -0.59 14.96 -10.70
C SER A 314 0.59 13.98 -10.69
N PRO A 315 0.87 13.30 -11.82
CA PRO A 315 2.06 12.46 -11.93
C PRO A 315 3.33 13.34 -11.93
N GLU A 316 4.45 12.82 -11.42
CA GLU A 316 5.74 13.53 -11.54
C GLU A 316 6.17 13.68 -13.00
N ILE A 317 5.87 12.69 -13.85
CA ILE A 317 6.21 12.70 -15.26
C ILE A 317 5.02 12.25 -16.10
N HIS A 318 4.66 13.03 -17.12
CA HIS A 318 3.60 12.70 -18.07
C HIS A 318 4.18 12.50 -19.47
N ILE A 319 3.95 11.34 -20.07
CA ILE A 319 4.46 10.93 -21.38
C ILE A 319 3.30 10.64 -22.32
N GLN A 320 3.22 11.37 -23.43
CA GLN A 320 2.26 11.11 -24.51
C GLN A 320 2.91 10.28 -25.62
N THR A 321 2.56 8.99 -25.71
CA THR A 321 3.23 8.07 -26.65
C THR A 321 2.69 8.13 -28.09
N THR A 322 1.72 9.01 -28.35
CA THR A 322 1.27 9.36 -29.71
C THR A 322 2.15 10.44 -30.33
N VAL A 323 2.94 11.15 -29.52
CA VAL A 323 3.80 12.26 -29.96
C VAL A 323 5.28 11.90 -29.82
N LEU A 324 5.64 11.21 -28.73
CA LEU A 324 7.01 10.81 -28.46
C LEU A 324 7.29 9.38 -28.90
N SER A 325 8.46 9.17 -29.51
CA SER A 325 9.00 7.83 -29.69
C SER A 325 9.35 7.19 -28.34
N PRO A 326 9.37 5.86 -28.22
CA PRO A 326 9.77 5.19 -26.99
C PRO A 326 11.18 5.60 -26.49
N GLN A 327 12.11 5.85 -27.40
CA GLN A 327 13.46 6.33 -27.10
C GLN A 327 13.42 7.74 -26.51
N ALA A 328 12.74 8.68 -27.18
CA ALA A 328 12.61 10.06 -26.69
C ALA A 328 11.88 10.13 -25.35
N ALA A 329 10.88 9.26 -25.13
CA ALA A 329 10.21 9.13 -23.84
C ALA A 329 11.16 8.66 -22.73
N ALA A 330 11.97 7.62 -22.98
CA ALA A 330 12.94 7.13 -22.02
C ALA A 330 14.01 8.18 -21.68
N GLU A 331 14.51 8.92 -22.68
CA GLU A 331 15.45 10.03 -22.49
C GLU A 331 14.83 11.18 -21.68
N THR A 332 13.56 11.50 -21.95
CA THR A 332 12.83 12.55 -21.22
C THR A 332 12.68 12.19 -19.74
N ILE A 333 12.37 10.92 -19.44
CA ILE A 333 12.32 10.43 -18.07
C ILE A 333 13.72 10.52 -17.44
N LEU A 334 14.74 10.01 -18.11
CA LEU A 334 16.11 9.99 -17.62
C LEU A 334 16.64 11.39 -17.23
N LYS A 335 16.30 12.43 -18.01
CA LYS A 335 16.68 13.82 -17.71
C LYS A 335 16.03 14.40 -16.45
N GLN A 336 14.94 13.80 -15.98
CA GLN A 336 14.20 14.25 -14.80
C GLN A 336 14.51 13.42 -13.55
N LEU A 337 15.35 12.38 -13.67
CA LEU A 337 15.78 11.52 -12.56
C LEU A 337 17.02 12.05 -11.86
#